data_AF-A0A4S2CX55-F1
#
_entry.id   AF-A0A4S2CX55-F1
#
_cell.length_a   1.000
_cell.length_b   1.000
_cell.length_c   1.000
_cell.angle_alpha   90.00
_cell.angle_beta   90.00
_cell.angle_gamma   90.00
#
_symmetry.space_group_name_H-M   'P 1'
#
loop_
_entity.id
_entity.type
_entity.pdbx_description
1 polymer ?
#
loop_
_entity_poly.entity_id
_entity_poly.type
_entity_poly.pdbx_seq_one_letter_code
_entity_poly.pdbx_strand_id
1 'polypeptide(L)'
;MSLSLDKLRLLRRQAGDATPAPAASAGPDRGPVPRDAPSGALPSAANDAQARPSAPASVFAWVEQEIRHKPTGDAAPVPVVAAPAPALRTPEVGSLHRLLGLRARGAAPAALPRANAQDRHVPGEEIAPGLFLIESFLPQPVPTQPLSLAFARREGEQVQPQDLLFFDTETTGLAGGTGTRAFMIGAADWYAHPDQGDGLRIRQLVITTLGAETAMLRTFAGWLRPGLVFCSYNGRCYDAPLLKTRFRLARHGDPISAHDHVDLLFPTRRRYRGTWENCRLATIERQLLQIVREDDLPGSEAPAAWLNYLRGGSALNLRRVADHNHQDVVTLSMLMLRLVAEEQQERETLALQAVEPPQRPR
;
A
#
# COMPACT_ATOMS: atom_id res chain seq x y z
N MET A 1 10.60 1.26 18.84
CA MET A 1 11.95 1.18 19.44
C MET A 1 11.86 1.69 20.86
N SER A 2 12.10 0.81 21.82
CA SER A 2 12.10 1.10 23.25
C SER A 2 13.23 2.07 23.60
N LEU A 3 12.91 3.10 24.36
CA LEU A 3 13.88 4.06 24.87
C LEU A 3 14.69 3.37 25.97
N SER A 4 16.01 3.27 25.76
CA SER A 4 16.96 2.73 26.73
C SER A 4 16.96 3.56 28.03
N LEU A 5 17.05 2.85 29.16
CA LEU A 5 17.11 3.38 30.53
C LEU A 5 18.20 4.44 30.74
N ASP A 6 19.25 4.45 29.91
CA ASP A 6 20.32 5.44 30.01
C ASP A 6 19.89 6.83 29.52
N LYS A 7 18.93 6.90 28.59
CA LYS A 7 18.33 8.17 28.13
C LYS A 7 17.41 8.79 29.18
N LEU A 8 16.74 7.97 29.99
CA LEU A 8 15.92 8.41 31.13
C LEU A 8 16.78 8.91 32.30
N ARG A 9 17.97 8.34 32.50
CA ARG A 9 18.92 8.77 33.54
C ARG A 9 19.56 10.13 33.24
N LEU A 10 19.78 10.45 31.96
CA LEU A 10 20.30 11.75 31.51
C LEU A 10 19.28 12.89 31.71
N LEU A 11 17.98 12.62 31.51
CA LEU A 11 16.91 13.60 31.75
C LEU A 11 16.68 13.90 33.24
N ARG A 12 16.94 12.94 34.12
CA ARG A 12 16.80 13.12 35.58
C ARG A 12 17.93 13.93 36.20
N ARG A 13 19.08 14.08 35.52
CA ARG A 13 20.19 14.96 35.96
C ARG A 13 20.01 16.44 35.58
N GLN A 14 19.02 16.77 34.76
CA GLN A 14 18.70 18.17 34.41
C GLN A 14 17.65 18.82 35.34
N ALA A 15 17.06 18.05 36.27
CA ALA A 15 16.13 18.56 37.27
C ALA A 15 16.76 18.36 38.66
N GLY A 16 17.17 19.47 39.29
CA GLY A 16 17.88 19.50 40.57
C GLY A 16 17.12 18.92 41.77
N ASP A 17 17.92 18.57 42.77
CA ASP A 17 17.69 17.80 44.00
C ASP A 17 16.49 18.14 44.89
N ALA A 18 16.01 17.10 45.59
CA ALA A 18 15.78 17.14 47.03
C ALA A 18 15.96 15.74 47.64
N THR A 19 17.13 15.48 48.22
CA THR A 19 17.46 14.37 49.14
C THR A 19 16.79 14.61 50.52
N PRO A 20 16.56 13.60 51.40
CA PRO A 20 17.64 12.93 52.11
C PRO A 20 17.53 11.38 52.23
N ALA A 21 18.70 10.74 52.26
CA ALA A 21 19.02 9.37 52.70
C ALA A 21 19.18 9.35 54.26
N PRO A 22 19.73 8.32 54.98
CA PRO A 22 20.47 7.09 54.62
C PRO A 22 20.04 5.84 55.47
N ALA A 23 20.67 4.65 55.52
CA ALA A 23 22.09 4.24 55.52
C ALA A 23 22.25 2.73 55.19
N ALA A 24 23.25 2.35 54.38
CA ALA A 24 24.53 1.65 54.73
C ALA A 24 24.35 0.15 55.09
N SER A 25 25.16 -0.84 54.67
CA SER A 25 26.62 -0.89 54.46
C SER A 25 27.11 -2.22 53.83
N ALA A 26 28.28 -2.15 53.16
CA ALA A 26 29.40 -3.11 53.09
C ALA A 26 29.32 -4.45 52.28
N GLY A 27 30.30 -4.64 51.37
CA GLY A 27 30.63 -5.89 50.63
C GLY A 27 31.57 -6.84 51.40
N PRO A 28 32.62 -7.49 50.82
CA PRO A 28 32.89 -7.91 49.42
C PRO A 28 33.54 -9.33 49.28
N ASP A 29 33.87 -9.72 48.04
CA ASP A 29 35.17 -10.32 47.59
C ASP A 29 35.32 -11.82 47.14
N ARG A 30 36.20 -12.00 46.13
CA ARG A 30 36.94 -13.19 45.56
C ARG A 30 36.20 -14.09 44.56
N GLY A 31 36.64 -14.46 43.34
CA GLY A 31 37.96 -14.63 42.65
C GLY A 31 38.21 -16.13 42.31
N PRO A 32 39.12 -16.58 41.40
CA PRO A 32 39.30 -16.38 39.95
C PRO A 32 39.30 -17.69 39.07
N VAL A 33 39.60 -17.56 37.76
CA VAL A 33 39.57 -18.52 36.58
C VAL A 33 40.76 -19.53 36.53
N PRO A 34 40.75 -20.60 35.66
CA PRO A 34 41.54 -20.56 34.39
C PRO A 34 40.98 -21.39 33.17
N ARG A 35 41.73 -21.31 32.04
CA ARG A 35 41.50 -21.66 30.60
C ARG A 35 41.84 -23.11 30.19
N ASP A 36 41.40 -23.56 28.99
CA ASP A 36 42.27 -24.14 27.91
C ASP A 36 41.51 -24.54 26.60
N ALA A 37 42.25 -24.57 25.47
CA ALA A 37 41.87 -25.03 24.11
C ALA A 37 43.04 -25.84 23.49
N PRO A 38 42.84 -26.71 22.47
CA PRO A 38 43.30 -26.46 21.06
C PRO A 38 42.44 -27.18 19.96
N SER A 39 42.22 -26.65 18.73
CA SER A 39 42.96 -26.66 17.43
C SER A 39 43.02 -27.99 16.60
N GLY A 40 42.61 -27.93 15.31
CA GLY A 40 42.88 -28.93 14.24
C GLY A 40 42.37 -28.47 12.84
N ALA A 41 43.13 -28.69 11.76
CA ALA A 41 43.06 -27.99 10.45
C ALA A 41 42.77 -28.87 9.20
N LEU A 42 42.02 -28.31 8.21
CA LEU A 42 42.09 -28.29 6.70
C LEU A 42 42.52 -29.52 5.84
N PRO A 43 42.03 -29.71 4.56
CA PRO A 43 42.40 -28.87 3.38
C PRO A 43 41.37 -28.70 2.23
N SER A 44 41.80 -27.98 1.18
CA SER A 44 41.07 -27.35 0.06
C SER A 44 41.06 -28.13 -1.27
N ALA A 45 40.14 -27.81 -2.18
CA ALA A 45 40.36 -27.89 -3.64
C ALA A 45 39.48 -26.87 -4.41
N ALA A 46 40.03 -26.33 -5.50
CA ALA A 46 39.60 -25.16 -6.25
C ALA A 46 38.65 -25.48 -7.44
N ASN A 47 37.88 -24.48 -7.88
CA ASN A 47 37.86 -24.05 -9.29
C ASN A 47 37.04 -22.77 -9.53
N ASP A 48 37.62 -21.89 -10.34
CA ASP A 48 37.09 -20.60 -10.80
C ASP A 48 35.95 -20.75 -11.82
N ALA A 49 34.89 -19.95 -11.66
CA ALA A 49 33.98 -19.55 -12.75
C ALA A 49 33.27 -18.23 -12.40
N GLN A 50 33.73 -17.16 -13.04
CA GLN A 50 33.09 -15.86 -13.33
C GLN A 50 31.77 -15.53 -12.58
N ALA A 51 31.85 -14.59 -11.64
CA ALA A 51 30.71 -13.97 -11.00
C ALA A 51 29.83 -13.20 -12.01
N ARG A 52 28.65 -13.74 -12.31
CA ARG A 52 27.54 -12.98 -12.89
C ARG A 52 27.01 -12.01 -11.83
N PRO A 53 26.76 -10.72 -12.13
CA PRO A 53 26.12 -9.84 -11.18
C PRO A 53 24.70 -10.33 -10.89
N SER A 54 24.36 -10.38 -9.61
CA SER A 54 23.02 -10.71 -9.12
C SER A 54 22.00 -9.68 -9.61
N ALA A 55 20.86 -10.18 -10.11
CA ALA A 55 19.70 -9.35 -10.43
C ALA A 55 19.22 -8.61 -9.16
N PRO A 56 18.77 -7.34 -9.25
CA PRO A 56 18.40 -6.58 -8.08
C PRO A 56 17.16 -7.17 -7.40
N ALA A 57 17.31 -7.43 -6.10
CA ALA A 57 16.25 -7.83 -5.21
C ALA A 57 15.31 -6.63 -4.93
N SER A 58 14.07 -6.74 -5.40
CA SER A 58 12.88 -6.00 -4.96
C SER A 58 12.90 -4.46 -5.06
N VAL A 59 11.92 -3.94 -5.79
CA VAL A 59 11.62 -2.52 -6.09
C VAL A 59 11.37 -1.63 -4.85
N PHE A 60 11.41 -2.17 -3.63
CA PHE A 60 11.09 -1.44 -2.39
C PHE A 60 12.32 -0.96 -1.59
N ALA A 61 13.55 -1.21 -2.04
CA ALA A 61 14.76 -0.75 -1.35
C ALA A 61 14.99 0.78 -1.37
N TRP A 62 14.31 1.50 -2.26
CA TRP A 62 14.52 2.95 -2.45
C TRP A 62 13.80 3.82 -1.40
N VAL A 63 12.78 3.29 -0.71
CA VAL A 63 11.92 4.07 0.20
C VAL A 63 12.52 4.24 1.61
N GLU A 64 13.56 3.48 1.97
CA GLU A 64 14.15 3.53 3.32
C GLU A 64 15.40 4.42 3.47
N GLN A 65 15.95 5.00 2.38
CA GLN A 65 17.25 5.71 2.43
C GLN A 65 17.21 7.23 2.63
N GLU A 66 16.07 7.91 2.58
CA GLU A 66 16.04 9.39 2.57
C GLU A 66 15.46 10.07 3.82
N ILE A 67 15.64 9.47 5.01
CA ILE A 67 15.50 10.20 6.27
C ILE A 67 16.71 9.93 7.18
N ARG A 68 17.80 10.67 6.96
CA ARG A 68 18.74 11.03 8.04
C ARG A 68 19.54 12.30 7.71
N HIS A 69 19.54 13.20 8.67
CA HIS A 69 20.19 14.51 8.65
C HIS A 69 21.70 14.39 8.50
N LYS A 70 22.27 15.29 7.68
CA LYS A 70 23.71 15.44 7.46
C LYS A 70 24.35 16.08 8.72
N PRO A 71 25.35 15.47 9.36
CA PRO A 71 26.15 16.14 10.37
C PRO A 71 27.18 17.05 9.71
N THR A 72 27.34 18.25 10.27
CA THR A 72 28.45 19.18 10.09
C THR A 72 29.74 18.58 10.63
N GLY A 73 30.83 18.65 9.86
CA GLY A 73 32.15 18.18 10.27
C GLY A 73 33.29 18.77 9.41
N ASP A 74 34.02 19.69 10.04
CA ASP A 74 35.39 20.20 9.90
C ASP A 74 36.20 20.07 8.60
N ALA A 75 36.71 21.23 8.18
CA ALA A 75 37.63 21.46 7.09
C ALA A 75 39.10 21.45 7.53
N ALA A 76 40.00 21.00 6.65
CA ALA A 76 41.44 21.22 6.72
C ALA A 76 41.94 21.91 5.44
N PRO A 77 42.99 22.77 5.50
CA PRO A 77 43.24 23.81 4.50
C PRO A 77 44.19 23.36 3.38
N VAL A 78 44.01 23.93 2.18
CA VAL A 78 44.91 23.79 1.02
C VAL A 78 45.24 25.21 0.49
N PRO A 79 46.50 25.52 0.11
CA PRO A 79 46.99 26.89 0.03
C PRO A 79 46.51 27.65 -1.21
N VAL A 80 46.45 28.97 -1.03
CA VAL A 80 45.90 29.97 -1.95
C VAL A 80 46.97 30.38 -2.97
N VAL A 81 46.64 30.27 -4.27
CA VAL A 81 47.34 31.00 -5.33
C VAL A 81 46.34 31.97 -5.94
N ALA A 82 46.66 33.25 -5.89
CA ALA A 82 45.81 34.36 -6.29
C ALA A 82 45.60 34.39 -7.81
N ALA A 83 44.34 34.40 -8.24
CA ALA A 83 43.92 34.72 -9.61
C ALA A 83 42.96 35.92 -9.58
N PRO A 84 43.00 36.81 -10.60
CA PRO A 84 42.40 38.13 -10.54
C PRO A 84 40.87 38.11 -10.57
N ALA A 85 40.25 39.13 -9.96
CA ALA A 85 38.81 39.29 -9.84
C ALA A 85 38.09 39.29 -11.20
N PRO A 86 37.01 38.51 -11.38
CA PRO A 86 36.22 38.57 -12.59
C PRO A 86 35.27 39.79 -12.55
N ALA A 87 35.22 40.51 -13.66
CA ALA A 87 34.30 41.63 -13.87
C ALA A 87 32.83 41.19 -13.76
N LEU A 88 32.00 42.05 -13.17
CA LEU A 88 30.55 41.93 -13.12
C LEU A 88 29.97 41.86 -14.55
N ARG A 89 29.53 40.67 -14.97
CA ARG A 89 28.76 40.49 -16.20
C ARG A 89 27.27 40.61 -15.88
N THR A 90 26.61 41.56 -16.55
CA THR A 90 25.15 41.65 -16.61
C THR A 90 24.56 40.35 -17.18
N PRO A 91 23.48 39.80 -16.61
CA PRO A 91 22.96 38.50 -17.05
C PRO A 91 22.19 38.65 -18.37
N GLU A 92 22.62 37.92 -19.41
CA GLU A 92 21.83 37.73 -20.63
C GLU A 92 20.63 36.81 -20.34
N VAL A 93 19.46 37.24 -20.83
CA VAL A 93 18.13 36.66 -20.63
C VAL A 93 18.01 35.19 -21.13
N GLY A 94 18.98 34.70 -21.90
CA GLY A 94 19.02 33.29 -22.36
C GLY A 94 19.41 32.27 -21.29
N SER A 95 19.94 32.70 -20.15
CA SER A 95 20.47 31.80 -19.10
C SER A 95 19.39 31.19 -18.21
N LEU A 96 18.16 31.74 -18.22
CA LEU A 96 17.08 31.30 -17.34
C LEU A 96 16.31 30.07 -17.86
N HIS A 97 16.42 29.74 -19.15
CA HIS A 97 15.67 28.63 -19.75
C HIS A 97 16.25 27.25 -19.40
N ARG A 98 17.52 27.18 -19.00
CA ARG A 98 18.19 25.90 -18.67
C ARG A 98 17.90 25.42 -17.23
N LEU A 99 17.44 26.33 -16.36
CA LEU A 99 17.11 26.03 -14.96
C LEU A 99 15.63 25.66 -14.75
N LEU A 100 14.78 25.87 -15.77
CA LEU A 100 13.34 25.59 -15.75
C LEU A 100 12.93 24.29 -16.48
N GLY A 101 13.88 23.47 -16.96
CA GLY A 101 13.56 22.14 -17.51
C GLY A 101 12.63 22.12 -18.73
N LEU A 102 12.39 23.28 -19.37
CA LEU A 102 11.54 23.37 -20.56
C LEU A 102 12.36 22.93 -21.78
N ARG A 103 12.22 21.66 -22.17
CA ARG A 103 12.64 21.20 -23.50
C ARG A 103 12.00 22.10 -24.56
N ALA A 104 12.83 22.77 -25.34
CA ALA A 104 12.41 23.45 -26.56
C ALA A 104 11.69 22.43 -27.46
N ARG A 105 10.51 22.82 -27.95
CA ARG A 105 9.74 22.05 -28.94
C ARG A 105 10.54 22.00 -30.24
N GLY A 106 11.33 20.94 -30.41
CA GLY A 106 11.67 20.46 -31.75
C GLY A 106 10.36 20.04 -32.42
N ALA A 107 10.11 20.55 -33.62
CA ALA A 107 8.93 20.20 -34.41
C ALA A 107 8.85 18.68 -34.53
N ALA A 108 7.87 18.08 -33.83
CA ALA A 108 7.49 16.71 -34.06
C ALA A 108 6.99 16.62 -35.51
N PRO A 109 7.33 15.55 -36.27
CA PRO A 109 6.68 15.32 -37.55
C PRO A 109 5.16 15.31 -37.29
N ALA A 110 4.41 16.01 -38.15
CA ALA A 110 2.96 16.08 -38.08
C ALA A 110 2.41 14.68 -37.79
N ALA A 111 1.74 14.53 -36.65
CA ALA A 111 1.18 13.24 -36.27
C ALA A 111 0.28 12.78 -37.41
N LEU A 112 0.66 11.66 -38.06
CA LEU A 112 -0.24 10.93 -38.94
C LEU A 112 -1.60 10.81 -38.23
N PRO A 113 -2.73 10.99 -38.93
CA PRO A 113 -4.04 10.73 -38.33
C PRO A 113 -3.98 9.32 -37.77
N ARG A 114 -3.95 9.21 -36.43
CA ARG A 114 -3.86 7.92 -35.76
C ARG A 114 -5.10 7.14 -36.18
N ALA A 115 -4.91 5.93 -36.69
CA ALA A 115 -6.02 5.04 -36.95
C ALA A 115 -6.83 4.95 -35.65
N ASN A 116 -8.06 5.46 -35.66
CA ASN A 116 -9.00 5.21 -34.59
C ASN A 116 -9.07 3.69 -34.44
N ALA A 117 -8.74 3.17 -33.26
CA ALA A 117 -8.90 1.75 -33.01
C ALA A 117 -10.37 1.38 -33.31
N GLN A 118 -10.57 0.28 -34.03
CA GLN A 118 -11.91 -0.14 -34.44
C GLN A 118 -12.79 -0.49 -33.23
N ASP A 119 -12.18 -1.01 -32.16
CA ASP A 119 -12.86 -1.32 -30.91
C ASP A 119 -12.47 -0.33 -29.80
N ARG A 120 -13.43 0.53 -29.44
CA ARG A 120 -13.36 1.47 -28.32
C ARG A 120 -14.44 1.23 -27.27
N HIS A 121 -15.11 0.08 -27.30
CA HIS A 121 -16.23 -0.21 -26.42
C HIS A 121 -15.76 -0.39 -24.98
N VAL A 122 -16.33 0.42 -24.08
CA VAL A 122 -16.19 0.29 -22.63
C VAL A 122 -17.51 -0.28 -22.10
N PRO A 123 -17.48 -1.34 -21.29
CA PRO A 123 -18.68 -1.96 -20.76
C PRO A 123 -19.42 -1.04 -19.80
N GLY A 124 -20.68 -1.37 -19.52
CA GLY A 124 -21.54 -0.62 -18.61
C GLY A 124 -22.30 0.53 -19.26
N GLU A 125 -22.95 1.33 -18.43
CA GLU A 125 -23.75 2.49 -18.83
C GLU A 125 -22.93 3.78 -18.72
N GLU A 126 -22.96 4.63 -19.75
CA GLU A 126 -22.38 5.97 -19.66
C GLU A 126 -23.31 6.92 -18.88
N ILE A 127 -23.11 7.01 -17.56
CA ILE A 127 -23.97 7.78 -16.64
C ILE A 127 -23.66 9.30 -16.64
N ALA A 128 -22.54 9.70 -17.24
CA ALA A 128 -22.19 11.10 -17.53
C ALA A 128 -21.14 11.13 -18.66
N PRO A 129 -20.94 12.25 -19.37
CA PRO A 129 -19.98 12.32 -20.47
C PRO A 129 -18.57 11.84 -20.06
N GLY A 130 -18.17 10.70 -20.61
CA GLY A 130 -16.91 10.03 -20.34
C GLY A 130 -16.81 9.29 -19.00
N LEU A 131 -17.92 9.00 -18.32
CA LEU A 131 -18.01 8.22 -17.09
C LEU A 131 -18.92 7.00 -17.31
N PHE A 132 -18.34 5.81 -17.17
CA PHE A 132 -19.04 4.54 -17.31
C PHE A 132 -19.25 3.91 -15.93
N LEU A 133 -20.46 3.40 -15.67
CA LEU A 133 -20.80 2.55 -14.54
C LEU A 133 -20.97 1.11 -15.04
N ILE A 134 -20.08 0.24 -14.61
CA ILE A 134 -20.20 -1.21 -14.78
C ILE A 134 -20.80 -1.76 -13.50
N GLU A 135 -21.95 -2.43 -13.58
CA GLU A 135 -22.57 -3.09 -12.43
C GLU A 135 -22.73 -4.58 -12.72
N SER A 136 -22.35 -5.40 -11.75
CA SER A 136 -22.54 -6.85 -11.77
C SER A 136 -23.01 -7.32 -10.39
N PHE A 137 -23.62 -8.50 -10.37
CA PHE A 137 -24.11 -9.13 -9.15
C PHE A 137 -23.68 -10.59 -9.13
N LEU A 138 -23.13 -11.02 -8.00
CA LEU A 138 -22.74 -12.40 -7.75
C LEU A 138 -23.68 -12.99 -6.69
N PRO A 139 -24.68 -13.80 -7.08
CA PRO A 139 -25.55 -14.49 -6.14
C PRO A 139 -24.72 -15.38 -5.23
N GLN A 140 -24.78 -15.12 -3.93
CA GLN A 140 -24.08 -15.91 -2.92
C GLN A 140 -24.64 -15.64 -1.53
N PRO A 141 -24.48 -16.57 -0.57
CA PRO A 141 -24.88 -16.32 0.80
C PRO A 141 -24.16 -15.09 1.38
N VAL A 142 -24.95 -14.15 1.89
CA VAL A 142 -24.43 -12.99 2.64
C VAL A 142 -24.29 -13.39 4.12
N PRO A 143 -23.19 -13.01 4.80
CA PRO A 143 -23.10 -13.22 6.24
C PRO A 143 -24.25 -12.54 6.97
N THR A 144 -24.93 -13.26 7.85
CA THR A 144 -26.08 -12.74 8.63
C THR A 144 -25.70 -12.28 10.03
N GLN A 145 -24.49 -12.63 10.48
CA GLN A 145 -23.97 -12.25 11.79
C GLN A 145 -22.91 -11.14 11.65
N PRO A 146 -22.77 -10.27 12.67
CA PRO A 146 -21.68 -9.30 12.72
C PRO A 146 -20.31 -9.97 12.61
N LEU A 147 -19.43 -9.38 11.81
CA LEU A 147 -18.09 -9.90 11.57
C LEU A 147 -17.12 -9.34 12.62
N SER A 148 -16.42 -10.22 13.33
CA SER A 148 -15.36 -9.84 14.28
C SER A 148 -14.20 -9.13 13.60
N LEU A 149 -13.69 -8.04 14.19
CA LEU A 149 -12.49 -7.33 13.73
C LEU A 149 -11.24 -7.72 14.53
N ALA A 150 -11.31 -8.75 15.37
CA ALA A 150 -10.19 -9.18 16.21
C ALA A 150 -8.95 -9.56 15.39
N PHE A 151 -9.11 -10.15 14.19
CA PHE A 151 -8.01 -10.44 13.26
C PHE A 151 -7.18 -9.17 12.91
N ALA A 152 -7.82 -8.00 12.95
CA ALA A 152 -7.22 -6.70 12.71
C ALA A 152 -6.61 -6.05 13.97
N ARG A 153 -6.54 -6.76 15.11
CA ARG A 153 -6.19 -6.25 16.46
C ARG A 153 -7.22 -5.26 17.03
N ARG A 154 -8.48 -5.46 16.70
CA ARG A 154 -9.62 -4.68 17.20
C ARG A 154 -10.51 -5.60 18.04
N GLU A 155 -9.98 -6.00 19.19
CA GLU A 155 -10.61 -6.96 20.09
C GLU A 155 -11.97 -6.47 20.58
N GLY A 156 -12.98 -7.32 20.51
CA GLY A 156 -14.35 -7.00 20.90
C GLY A 156 -15.11 -6.08 19.93
N GLU A 157 -14.46 -5.58 18.87
CA GLU A 157 -15.12 -4.79 17.83
C GLU A 157 -15.68 -5.70 16.73
N GLN A 158 -16.85 -5.31 16.21
CA GLN A 158 -17.55 -6.04 15.14
C GLN A 158 -18.10 -5.05 14.12
N VAL A 159 -18.30 -5.52 12.89
CA VAL A 159 -18.92 -4.74 11.81
C VAL A 159 -20.10 -5.51 11.24
N GLN A 160 -21.20 -4.80 10.98
CA GLN A 160 -22.33 -5.40 10.28
C GLN A 160 -21.97 -5.62 8.81
N PRO A 161 -22.27 -6.79 8.21
CA PRO A 161 -21.95 -7.08 6.82
C PRO A 161 -22.44 -6.00 5.85
N GLN A 162 -23.68 -5.52 6.02
CA GLN A 162 -24.26 -4.47 5.16
C GLN A 162 -23.53 -3.12 5.24
N ASP A 163 -22.78 -2.85 6.33
CA ASP A 163 -22.07 -1.60 6.53
C ASP A 163 -20.67 -1.62 5.91
N LEU A 164 -20.22 -2.76 5.35
CA LEU A 164 -18.94 -2.85 4.65
C LEU A 164 -19.03 -2.40 3.20
N LEU A 165 -18.04 -1.60 2.78
CA LEU A 165 -17.76 -1.32 1.38
C LEU A 165 -16.33 -1.77 1.06
N PHE A 166 -16.21 -2.83 0.29
CA PHE A 166 -14.95 -3.26 -0.27
C PHE A 166 -14.60 -2.33 -1.43
N PHE A 167 -13.40 -1.77 -1.48
CA PHE A 167 -13.04 -0.90 -2.60
C PHE A 167 -11.56 -0.98 -2.95
N ASP A 168 -11.30 -0.73 -4.23
CA ASP A 168 -9.97 -0.68 -4.84
C ASP A 168 -9.96 0.37 -5.96
N THR A 169 -8.81 0.99 -6.24
CA THR A 169 -8.69 1.98 -7.32
C THR A 169 -7.57 1.67 -8.29
N GLU A 170 -7.87 1.88 -9.58
CA GLU A 170 -6.86 1.88 -10.62
C GLU A 170 -6.39 3.31 -10.88
N THR A 171 -5.07 3.50 -10.83
CA THR A 171 -4.48 4.83 -10.74
C THR A 171 -3.44 5.08 -11.81
N THR A 172 -3.20 6.34 -12.17
CA THR A 172 -2.22 6.71 -13.21
C THR A 172 -0.75 6.57 -12.77
N GLY A 173 -0.47 6.10 -11.54
CA GLY A 173 0.90 5.88 -11.07
C GLY A 173 1.01 5.72 -9.56
N LEU A 174 2.05 5.01 -9.11
CA LEU A 174 2.20 4.50 -7.75
C LEU A 174 2.82 5.48 -6.73
N ALA A 175 3.29 6.64 -7.18
CA ALA A 175 4.09 7.56 -6.35
C ALA A 175 3.27 8.56 -5.51
N GLY A 176 1.93 8.46 -5.49
CA GLY A 176 1.08 9.20 -4.54
C GLY A 176 1.15 10.74 -4.59
N GLY A 177 1.33 11.34 -5.78
CA GLY A 177 1.40 12.80 -5.95
C GLY A 177 0.08 13.45 -6.39
N THR A 178 0.02 14.79 -6.39
CA THR A 178 -1.17 15.55 -6.86
C THR A 178 -1.51 15.32 -8.34
N GLY A 179 -0.54 14.85 -9.13
CA GLY A 179 -0.74 14.45 -10.52
C GLY A 179 -1.37 13.07 -10.70
N THR A 180 -1.31 12.20 -9.69
CA THR A 180 -1.93 10.88 -9.72
C THR A 180 -3.46 11.01 -9.65
N ARG A 181 -4.15 10.25 -10.49
CA ARG A 181 -5.61 10.17 -10.53
C ARG A 181 -6.05 8.72 -10.42
N ALA A 182 -7.17 8.48 -9.75
CA ALA A 182 -7.93 7.27 -9.95
C ALA A 182 -8.66 7.43 -11.29
N PHE A 183 -8.45 6.49 -12.21
CA PHE A 183 -9.24 6.42 -13.44
C PHE A 183 -10.31 5.32 -13.37
N MET A 184 -10.22 4.46 -12.36
CA MET A 184 -11.25 3.52 -11.98
C MET A 184 -11.44 3.52 -10.47
N ILE A 185 -12.68 3.38 -10.02
CA ILE A 185 -13.01 3.06 -8.62
C ILE A 185 -13.92 1.84 -8.64
N GLY A 186 -13.40 0.71 -8.18
CA GLY A 186 -14.19 -0.50 -7.92
C GLY A 186 -14.73 -0.47 -6.50
N ALA A 187 -15.99 -0.83 -6.34
CA ALA A 187 -16.62 -1.00 -5.04
C ALA A 187 -17.50 -2.25 -5.03
N ALA A 188 -17.53 -2.97 -3.92
CA ALA A 188 -18.44 -4.06 -3.69
C ALA A 188 -19.09 -3.99 -2.31
N ASP A 189 -20.35 -4.37 -2.23
CA ASP A 189 -21.14 -4.41 -1.01
C ASP A 189 -22.10 -5.60 -1.01
N TRP A 190 -22.34 -6.17 0.17
CA TRP A 190 -23.36 -7.20 0.34
C TRP A 190 -24.74 -6.58 0.13
N TYR A 191 -25.53 -7.19 -0.75
CA TYR A 191 -26.75 -6.59 -1.26
C TYR A 191 -27.85 -7.65 -1.45
N ALA A 192 -29.07 -7.30 -1.03
CA ALA A 192 -30.27 -8.09 -1.32
C ALA A 192 -30.90 -7.58 -2.62
N HIS A 193 -30.64 -8.28 -3.72
CA HIS A 193 -31.20 -7.95 -5.03
C HIS A 193 -32.68 -8.35 -5.10
N PRO A 194 -33.59 -7.47 -5.57
CA PRO A 194 -35.02 -7.76 -5.63
C PRO A 194 -35.37 -9.07 -6.36
N ASP A 195 -34.74 -9.30 -7.51
CA ASP A 195 -35.03 -10.49 -8.34
C ASP A 195 -34.06 -11.66 -8.16
N GLN A 196 -32.85 -11.42 -7.64
CA GLN A 196 -31.76 -12.42 -7.61
C GLN A 196 -31.44 -12.90 -6.19
N GLY A 197 -32.09 -12.33 -5.17
CA GLY A 197 -31.84 -12.65 -3.76
C GLY A 197 -30.56 -12.02 -3.23
N ASP A 198 -29.98 -12.63 -2.19
CA ASP A 198 -28.77 -12.13 -1.55
C ASP A 198 -27.50 -12.41 -2.36
N GLY A 199 -26.55 -11.49 -2.29
CA GLY A 199 -25.28 -11.63 -2.97
C GLY A 199 -24.34 -10.46 -2.79
N LEU A 200 -23.30 -10.43 -3.60
CA LEU A 200 -22.36 -9.31 -3.68
C LEU A 200 -22.68 -8.48 -4.91
N ARG A 201 -22.99 -7.21 -4.70
CA ARG A 201 -23.07 -6.24 -5.79
C ARG A 201 -21.70 -5.63 -6.01
N ILE A 202 -21.24 -5.60 -7.25
CA ILE A 202 -19.99 -4.96 -7.67
C ILE A 202 -20.34 -3.80 -8.60
N ARG A 203 -19.74 -2.63 -8.33
CA ARG A 203 -19.93 -1.41 -9.09
C ARG A 203 -18.57 -0.80 -9.38
N GLN A 204 -18.28 -0.54 -10.64
CA GLN A 204 -17.03 0.07 -11.08
C GLN A 204 -17.32 1.34 -11.85
N LEU A 205 -16.71 2.44 -11.40
CA LEU A 205 -16.72 3.71 -12.12
C LEU A 205 -15.46 3.80 -12.96
N VAL A 206 -15.58 4.00 -14.28
CA VAL A 206 -14.46 4.11 -15.21
C VAL A 206 -14.54 5.43 -15.95
N ILE A 207 -13.48 6.24 -15.91
CA ILE A 207 -13.42 7.46 -16.73
C ILE A 207 -12.70 7.21 -18.06
N THR A 208 -13.30 7.67 -19.14
CA THR A 208 -12.74 7.61 -20.51
C THR A 208 -12.25 8.96 -20.99
N THR A 209 -12.42 10.00 -20.18
CA THR A 209 -11.86 11.34 -20.37
C THR A 209 -11.39 11.90 -19.03
N LEU A 210 -10.46 12.86 -19.05
CA LEU A 210 -10.05 13.56 -17.83
C LEU A 210 -11.17 14.41 -17.22
N GLY A 211 -12.11 14.90 -18.05
CA GLY A 211 -13.22 15.75 -17.60
C GLY A 211 -14.23 15.02 -16.73
N ALA A 212 -14.31 13.70 -16.84
CA ALA A 212 -15.26 12.86 -16.11
C ALA A 212 -14.89 12.64 -14.63
N GLU A 213 -13.69 13.02 -14.18
CA GLU A 213 -13.23 12.79 -12.80
C GLU A 213 -14.16 13.40 -11.74
N THR A 214 -14.64 14.63 -11.97
CA THR A 214 -15.55 15.29 -11.00
C THR A 214 -16.88 14.55 -10.88
N ALA A 215 -17.41 14.04 -12.01
CA ALA A 215 -18.61 13.21 -12.00
C ALA A 215 -18.35 11.89 -11.27
N MET A 216 -17.21 11.23 -11.52
CA MET A 216 -16.82 9.98 -10.85
C MET A 216 -16.77 10.15 -9.33
N LEU A 217 -16.11 11.19 -8.84
CA LEU A 217 -16.00 11.47 -7.41
C LEU A 217 -17.37 11.75 -6.78
N ARG A 218 -18.25 12.50 -7.46
CA ARG A 218 -19.62 12.75 -6.98
C ARG A 218 -20.45 11.47 -6.91
N THR A 219 -20.35 10.62 -7.93
CA THR A 219 -21.04 9.33 -7.97
C THR A 219 -20.55 8.43 -6.83
N PHE A 220 -19.24 8.31 -6.66
CA PHE A 220 -18.66 7.53 -5.56
C PHE A 220 -19.09 8.07 -4.19
N ALA A 221 -19.06 9.39 -3.98
CA ALA A 221 -19.52 9.99 -2.74
C ALA A 221 -21.01 9.69 -2.44
N GLY A 222 -21.84 9.55 -3.48
CA GLY A 222 -23.25 9.15 -3.33
C GLY A 222 -23.44 7.72 -2.82
N TRP A 223 -22.40 6.86 -2.87
CA TRP A 223 -22.43 5.51 -2.32
C TRP A 223 -22.07 5.47 -0.83
N LEU A 224 -21.50 6.56 -0.29
CA LEU A 224 -20.95 6.62 1.05
C LEU A 224 -22.02 7.05 2.06
N ARG A 225 -22.76 6.08 2.59
CA ARG A 225 -23.77 6.32 3.63
C ARG A 225 -23.15 6.43 5.03
N PRO A 226 -23.74 7.21 5.96
CA PRO A 226 -23.25 7.29 7.33
C PRO A 226 -23.12 5.91 7.99
N GLY A 227 -22.06 5.70 8.76
CA GLY A 227 -21.78 4.43 9.44
C GLY A 227 -21.09 3.36 8.58
N LEU A 228 -20.90 3.61 7.28
CA LEU A 228 -20.15 2.71 6.40
C LEU A 228 -18.69 2.56 6.85
N VAL A 229 -18.16 1.35 6.72
CA VAL A 229 -16.79 0.96 7.03
C VAL A 229 -16.11 0.54 5.73
N PHE A 230 -15.02 1.22 5.38
CA PHE A 230 -14.22 0.84 4.23
C PHE A 230 -13.45 -0.45 4.52
N CYS A 231 -13.37 -1.31 3.51
CA CYS A 231 -12.51 -2.48 3.49
C CYS A 231 -11.66 -2.46 2.22
N SER A 232 -10.34 -2.60 2.35
CA SER A 232 -9.42 -2.52 1.20
C SER A 232 -8.15 -3.34 1.45
N TYR A 233 -7.32 -3.51 0.42
CA TYR A 233 -5.98 -4.06 0.57
C TYR A 233 -4.92 -2.98 0.32
N ASN A 234 -4.28 -2.48 1.37
CA ASN A 234 -3.36 -1.32 1.34
C ASN A 234 -4.03 0.04 1.05
N GLY A 235 -5.36 0.09 0.89
CA GLY A 235 -6.06 1.31 0.54
C GLY A 235 -6.14 2.37 1.63
N ARG A 236 -5.88 2.03 2.89
CA ARG A 236 -5.77 3.05 3.96
C ARG A 236 -4.54 3.93 3.76
N CYS A 237 -3.47 3.37 3.21
CA CYS A 237 -2.22 4.06 2.98
C CYS A 237 -2.10 4.63 1.56
N TYR A 238 -2.91 4.15 0.61
CA TYR A 238 -2.80 4.51 -0.80
C TYR A 238 -4.07 5.16 -1.35
N ASP A 239 -5.13 4.36 -1.54
CA ASP A 239 -6.36 4.77 -2.22
C ASP A 239 -7.11 5.90 -1.49
N ALA A 240 -7.32 5.76 -0.19
CA ALA A 240 -8.04 6.76 0.60
C ALA A 240 -7.33 8.13 0.61
N PRO A 241 -6.01 8.24 0.91
CA PRO A 241 -5.28 9.50 0.79
C PRO A 241 -5.31 10.11 -0.63
N LEU A 242 -5.25 9.28 -1.67
CA LEU A 242 -5.37 9.71 -3.06
C LEU A 242 -6.74 10.33 -3.31
N LEU A 243 -7.83 9.60 -2.99
CA LEU A 243 -9.20 10.07 -3.19
C LEU A 243 -9.47 11.35 -2.40
N LYS A 244 -9.02 11.46 -1.14
CA LYS A 244 -9.10 12.70 -0.35
C LYS A 244 -8.47 13.89 -1.09
N THR A 245 -7.29 13.68 -1.68
CA THR A 245 -6.64 14.72 -2.49
C THR A 245 -7.45 15.05 -3.74
N ARG A 246 -8.04 14.06 -4.41
CA ARG A 246 -8.90 14.29 -5.60
C ARG A 246 -10.16 15.08 -5.24
N PHE A 247 -10.87 14.72 -4.17
CA PHE A 247 -12.04 15.46 -3.68
C PHE A 247 -11.71 16.92 -3.39
N ARG A 248 -10.60 17.16 -2.67
CA ARG A 248 -10.12 18.52 -2.38
C ARG A 248 -9.80 19.32 -3.65
N LEU A 249 -9.12 18.72 -4.63
CA LEU A 249 -8.80 19.38 -5.89
C LEU A 249 -10.05 19.67 -6.73
N ALA A 250 -11.06 18.82 -6.65
CA ALA A 250 -12.38 19.03 -7.26
C ALA A 250 -13.28 19.99 -6.45
N ARG A 251 -12.77 20.59 -5.35
CA ARG A 251 -13.52 21.48 -4.44
C ARG A 251 -14.77 20.86 -3.84
N HIS A 252 -14.75 19.54 -3.63
CA HIS A 252 -15.76 18.81 -2.89
C HIS A 252 -15.35 18.65 -1.42
N GLY A 253 -16.34 18.44 -0.55
CA GLY A 253 -16.08 18.00 0.81
C GLY A 253 -15.33 16.66 0.82
N ASP A 254 -14.69 16.32 1.93
CA ASP A 254 -14.02 15.03 2.12
C ASP A 254 -14.99 14.03 2.77
N PRO A 255 -15.65 13.15 2.00
CA PRO A 255 -16.51 12.12 2.58
C PRO A 255 -15.69 10.95 3.17
N ILE A 256 -14.44 10.78 2.77
CA ILE A 256 -13.63 9.60 3.12
C ILE A 256 -13.25 9.61 4.60
N SER A 257 -12.90 10.79 5.15
CA SER A 257 -12.42 10.89 6.53
C SER A 257 -13.48 10.59 7.60
N ALA A 258 -14.76 10.56 7.26
CA ALA A 258 -15.85 10.26 8.19
C ALA A 258 -16.04 8.76 8.45
N HIS A 259 -15.44 7.89 7.64
CA HIS A 259 -15.63 6.46 7.69
C HIS A 259 -14.45 5.75 8.38
N ASP A 260 -14.78 4.70 9.13
CA ASP A 260 -13.78 3.77 9.63
C ASP A 260 -13.20 2.92 8.48
N HIS A 261 -12.04 2.31 8.69
CA HIS A 261 -11.30 1.64 7.63
C HIS A 261 -10.55 0.39 8.12
N VAL A 262 -11.02 -0.77 7.67
CA VAL A 262 -10.36 -2.06 7.83
C VAL A 262 -9.45 -2.32 6.62
N ASP A 263 -8.14 -2.24 6.83
CA ASP A 263 -7.16 -2.55 5.78
C ASP A 263 -6.61 -3.97 5.97
N LEU A 264 -6.94 -4.84 5.01
CA LEU A 264 -6.65 -6.27 5.04
C LEU A 264 -5.17 -6.59 4.82
N LEU A 265 -4.35 -5.66 4.32
CA LEU A 265 -2.92 -5.90 4.11
C LEU A 265 -2.19 -6.16 5.44
N PHE A 266 -2.49 -5.38 6.47
CA PHE A 266 -1.80 -5.47 7.75
C PHE A 266 -2.03 -6.80 8.50
N PRO A 267 -3.28 -7.29 8.69
CA PRO A 267 -3.52 -8.60 9.29
C PRO A 267 -2.93 -9.73 8.43
N THR A 268 -3.12 -9.67 7.12
CA THR A 268 -2.56 -10.65 6.18
C THR A 268 -1.04 -10.75 6.30
N ARG A 269 -0.33 -9.61 6.29
CA ARG A 269 1.13 -9.59 6.49
C ARG A 269 1.54 -10.10 7.86
N ARG A 270 0.77 -9.85 8.92
CA ARG A 270 1.11 -10.40 10.25
C ARG A 270 1.06 -11.92 10.25
N ARG A 271 0.08 -12.50 9.55
CA ARG A 271 -0.17 -13.94 9.50
C ARG A 271 0.77 -14.68 8.56
N TYR A 272 1.04 -14.12 7.38
CA TYR A 272 1.67 -14.86 6.28
C TYR A 272 3.03 -14.32 5.80
N ARG A 273 3.55 -13.24 6.40
CA ARG A 273 4.88 -12.72 6.02
C ARG A 273 5.94 -13.77 6.35
N GLY A 274 6.71 -14.15 5.33
CA GLY A 274 7.75 -15.17 5.44
C GLY A 274 7.27 -16.58 5.12
N THR A 275 5.95 -16.79 4.98
CA THR A 275 5.36 -18.06 4.54
C THR A 275 5.42 -18.24 3.02
N TRP A 276 5.19 -17.16 2.27
CA TRP A 276 5.22 -17.13 0.81
C TRP A 276 6.15 -16.04 0.28
N GLU A 277 6.28 -15.96 -1.05
CA GLU A 277 7.25 -15.09 -1.69
C GLU A 277 6.97 -13.59 -1.45
N ASN A 278 5.72 -13.21 -1.26
CA ASN A 278 5.30 -11.88 -0.82
C ASN A 278 3.85 -11.91 -0.29
N CYS A 279 3.33 -10.76 0.14
CA CYS A 279 1.92 -10.60 0.53
C CYS A 279 1.19 -9.63 -0.41
N ARG A 280 1.41 -9.72 -1.73
CA ARG A 280 0.56 -9.03 -2.72
C ARG A 280 -0.76 -9.78 -2.85
N LEU A 281 -1.82 -9.07 -3.23
CA LEU A 281 -3.16 -9.66 -3.32
C LEU A 281 -3.20 -10.91 -4.21
N ALA A 282 -2.56 -10.88 -5.38
CA ALA A 282 -2.41 -12.04 -6.27
C ALA A 282 -1.73 -13.27 -5.62
N THR A 283 -0.75 -13.05 -4.72
CA THR A 283 -0.14 -14.17 -3.97
C THR A 283 -1.11 -14.70 -2.92
N ILE A 284 -1.87 -13.84 -2.25
CA ILE A 284 -2.89 -14.25 -1.27
C ILE A 284 -4.00 -15.04 -1.95
N GLU A 285 -4.48 -14.59 -3.09
CA GLU A 285 -5.46 -15.33 -3.89
C GLU A 285 -4.99 -16.74 -4.23
N ARG A 286 -3.80 -16.87 -4.81
CA ARG A 286 -3.26 -18.17 -5.21
C ARG A 286 -3.04 -19.09 -4.02
N GLN A 287 -2.43 -18.57 -2.94
CA GLN A 287 -1.96 -19.41 -1.83
C GLN A 287 -3.02 -19.64 -0.75
N LEU A 288 -3.84 -18.63 -0.44
CA LEU A 288 -4.84 -18.70 0.63
C LEU A 288 -6.23 -19.03 0.09
N LEU A 289 -6.65 -18.36 -0.99
CA LEU A 289 -8.00 -18.50 -1.53
C LEU A 289 -8.10 -19.54 -2.65
N GLN A 290 -6.96 -20.08 -3.10
CA GLN A 290 -6.86 -21.04 -4.21
C GLN A 290 -7.49 -20.52 -5.51
N ILE A 291 -7.41 -19.21 -5.74
CA ILE A 291 -7.87 -18.54 -6.96
C ILE A 291 -6.70 -18.49 -7.94
N VAL A 292 -6.93 -18.97 -9.16
CA VAL A 292 -5.99 -18.88 -10.28
C VAL A 292 -6.52 -17.86 -11.26
N ARG A 293 -5.77 -16.79 -11.51
CA ARG A 293 -6.11 -15.79 -12.53
C ARG A 293 -5.65 -16.27 -13.90
N GLU A 294 -6.59 -16.48 -14.81
CA GLU A 294 -6.30 -16.70 -16.24
C GLU A 294 -6.19 -15.33 -16.94
N ASP A 295 -5.17 -15.15 -17.79
CA ASP A 295 -5.00 -13.96 -18.65
C ASP A 295 -4.95 -12.59 -17.95
N ASP A 296 -4.39 -12.52 -16.72
CA ASP A 296 -4.35 -11.27 -15.96
C ASP A 296 -3.37 -10.24 -16.56
N LEU A 297 -3.86 -9.01 -16.76
CA LEU A 297 -3.00 -7.88 -17.07
C LEU A 297 -2.22 -7.52 -15.80
N PRO A 298 -0.88 -7.45 -15.82
CA PRO A 298 -0.14 -7.00 -14.65
C PRO A 298 -0.63 -5.61 -14.23
N GLY A 299 -0.97 -5.40 -12.96
CA GLY A 299 -1.50 -4.10 -12.48
C GLY A 299 -0.58 -2.90 -12.80
N SER A 300 0.73 -3.13 -12.97
CA SER A 300 1.67 -2.11 -13.45
C SER A 300 1.39 -1.58 -14.87
N GLU A 301 0.64 -2.32 -15.67
CA GLU A 301 0.25 -1.95 -17.04
C GLU A 301 -1.08 -1.19 -17.10
N ALA A 302 -1.87 -1.18 -16.01
CA ALA A 302 -3.15 -0.48 -15.95
C ALA A 302 -3.05 1.02 -16.31
N PRO A 303 -2.04 1.80 -15.84
CA PRO A 303 -1.88 3.19 -16.27
C PRO A 303 -1.64 3.34 -17.78
N ALA A 304 -0.86 2.40 -18.36
CA ALA A 304 -0.53 2.43 -19.78
C ALA A 304 -1.74 2.06 -20.64
N ALA A 305 -2.56 1.10 -20.21
CA ALA A 305 -3.80 0.72 -20.85
C ALA A 305 -4.76 1.90 -20.97
N TRP A 306 -5.00 2.61 -19.86
CA TRP A 306 -5.86 3.78 -19.84
C TRP A 306 -5.30 4.93 -20.68
N LEU A 307 -4.00 5.23 -20.58
CA LEU A 307 -3.37 6.27 -21.36
C LEU A 307 -3.39 5.98 -22.87
N ASN A 308 -3.24 4.71 -23.27
CA ASN A 308 -3.41 4.29 -24.65
C ASN A 308 -4.84 4.53 -25.14
N TYR A 309 -5.85 4.17 -24.33
CA TYR A 309 -7.25 4.43 -24.64
C TYR A 309 -7.54 5.92 -24.83
N LEU A 310 -7.01 6.81 -23.97
CA LEU A 310 -7.15 8.26 -24.13
C LEU A 310 -6.52 8.80 -25.43
N ARG A 311 -5.52 8.11 -25.98
CA ARG A 311 -4.81 8.51 -27.20
C ARG A 311 -5.44 7.97 -28.49
N GLY A 312 -6.64 7.39 -28.42
CA GLY A 312 -7.33 6.79 -29.57
C GLY A 312 -7.08 5.28 -29.72
N GLY A 313 -6.33 4.66 -28.81
CA GLY A 313 -6.08 3.21 -28.80
C GLY A 313 -7.32 2.38 -28.47
N SER A 314 -7.18 1.05 -28.61
CA SER A 314 -8.27 0.09 -28.35
C SER A 314 -8.65 0.03 -26.87
N ALA A 315 -9.92 -0.27 -26.60
CA ALA A 315 -10.45 -0.54 -25.25
C ALA A 315 -10.10 -1.92 -24.69
N LEU A 316 -9.47 -2.81 -25.47
CA LEU A 316 -9.18 -4.19 -25.04
C LEU A 316 -8.48 -4.27 -23.67
N ASN A 317 -7.36 -3.57 -23.50
CA ASN A 317 -6.64 -3.60 -22.22
C ASN A 317 -7.37 -2.82 -21.13
N LEU A 318 -8.19 -1.82 -21.46
CA LEU A 318 -9.01 -1.13 -20.46
C LEU A 318 -10.09 -2.06 -19.88
N ARG A 319 -10.65 -2.97 -20.70
CA ARG A 319 -11.57 -4.01 -20.22
C ARG A 319 -10.86 -5.00 -19.31
N ARG A 320 -9.65 -5.45 -19.67
CA ARG A 320 -8.84 -6.30 -18.78
C ARG A 320 -8.53 -5.64 -17.43
N VAL A 321 -8.30 -4.32 -17.41
CA VAL A 321 -8.18 -3.57 -16.15
C VAL A 321 -9.49 -3.59 -15.35
N ALA A 322 -10.64 -3.46 -16.01
CA ALA A 322 -11.92 -3.59 -15.33
C ALA A 322 -12.12 -5.00 -14.76
N ASP A 323 -11.77 -6.05 -15.50
CA ASP A 323 -11.85 -7.44 -15.04
C ASP A 323 -10.92 -7.68 -13.82
N HIS A 324 -9.71 -7.11 -13.84
CA HIS A 324 -8.76 -7.13 -12.72
C HIS A 324 -9.35 -6.48 -11.47
N ASN A 325 -9.79 -5.22 -11.59
CA ASN A 325 -10.36 -4.47 -10.47
C ASN A 325 -11.65 -5.11 -9.94
N HIS A 326 -12.46 -5.74 -10.81
CA HIS A 326 -13.62 -6.53 -10.41
C HIS A 326 -13.20 -7.72 -9.54
N GLN A 327 -12.21 -8.49 -10.00
CA GLN A 327 -11.67 -9.60 -9.22
C GLN A 327 -11.09 -9.13 -7.88
N ASP A 328 -10.38 -8.01 -7.85
CA ASP A 328 -9.79 -7.47 -6.63
C ASP A 328 -10.86 -7.19 -5.57
N VAL A 329 -11.93 -6.47 -5.90
CA VAL A 329 -12.99 -6.17 -4.91
C VAL A 329 -13.78 -7.40 -4.47
N VAL A 330 -13.93 -8.41 -5.32
CA VAL A 330 -14.48 -9.73 -4.93
C VAL A 330 -13.52 -10.46 -3.98
N THR A 331 -12.22 -10.43 -4.28
CA THR A 331 -11.19 -11.02 -3.43
C THR A 331 -11.16 -10.38 -2.05
N LEU A 332 -11.36 -9.06 -1.94
CA LEU A 332 -11.45 -8.38 -0.65
C LEU A 332 -12.57 -8.94 0.22
N SER A 333 -13.75 -9.19 -0.34
CA SER A 333 -14.88 -9.73 0.42
C SER A 333 -14.61 -11.16 0.87
N MET A 334 -14.00 -11.99 0.02
CA MET A 334 -13.59 -13.36 0.37
C MET A 334 -12.49 -13.37 1.45
N LEU A 335 -11.48 -12.51 1.31
CA LEU A 335 -10.36 -12.43 2.25
C LEU A 335 -10.80 -11.95 3.63
N MET A 336 -11.73 -11.00 3.68
CA MET A 336 -12.36 -10.57 4.94
C MET A 336 -12.96 -11.76 5.69
N LEU A 337 -13.82 -12.55 5.02
CA LEU A 337 -14.45 -13.71 5.64
C LEU A 337 -13.43 -14.77 6.04
N ARG A 338 -12.40 -15.00 5.21
CA ARG A 338 -11.35 -15.96 5.52
C ARG A 338 -10.56 -15.56 6.76
N LEU A 339 -10.20 -14.28 6.92
CA LEU A 339 -9.47 -13.81 8.09
C LEU A 339 -10.31 -13.87 9.37
N VAL A 340 -11.61 -13.63 9.28
CA VAL A 340 -12.55 -13.83 10.41
C VAL A 340 -12.58 -15.31 10.83
N ALA A 341 -12.73 -16.22 9.87
CA ALA A 341 -12.79 -17.65 10.15
C ALA A 341 -11.48 -18.21 10.75
N GLU A 342 -10.33 -17.80 10.20
CA GLU A 342 -9.02 -18.21 10.70
C GLU A 342 -8.77 -17.74 12.13
N GLU A 343 -9.19 -16.53 12.46
CA GLU A 343 -9.04 -15.97 13.79
C GLU A 343 -9.93 -16.68 14.83
N GLN A 344 -11.16 -17.00 14.44
CA GLN A 344 -12.08 -17.79 15.26
C GLN A 344 -11.51 -19.20 15.53
N GLN A 345 -11.00 -19.86 14.49
CA GLN A 345 -10.40 -21.20 14.62
C GLN A 345 -9.17 -21.20 15.56
N GLU A 346 -8.35 -20.15 15.51
CA GLU A 346 -7.21 -20.00 16.43
C GLU A 346 -7.65 -19.86 17.88
N ARG A 347 -8.69 -19.05 18.14
CA ARG A 347 -9.24 -18.91 19.50
C ARG A 347 -9.79 -20.22 20.03
N GLU A 348 -10.53 -20.95 19.21
CA GLU A 348 -11.09 -22.25 19.58
C GLU A 348 -9.96 -23.24 19.89
N THR A 349 -8.91 -23.27 19.08
CA THR A 349 -7.74 -24.12 19.29
C THR A 349 -7.02 -23.78 20.61
N LEU A 350 -6.80 -22.49 20.89
CA LEU A 350 -6.18 -22.03 22.13
C LEU A 350 -7.04 -22.32 23.35
N ALA A 351 -8.37 -22.19 23.24
CA ALA A 351 -9.30 -22.51 24.31
C ALA A 351 -9.28 -24.00 24.66
N LEU A 352 -9.23 -24.89 23.65
CA LEU A 352 -9.12 -26.34 23.85
C LEU A 352 -7.80 -26.72 24.56
N GLN A 353 -6.68 -26.11 24.16
CA GLN A 353 -5.37 -26.34 24.79
C GLN A 353 -5.32 -25.84 26.25
N ALA A 354 -6.08 -24.80 26.59
CA ALA A 354 -6.14 -24.27 27.95
C ALA A 354 -6.96 -25.15 28.92
N VAL A 355 -7.82 -26.04 28.41
CA VAL A 355 -8.71 -26.89 29.20
C VAL A 355 -8.06 -28.25 29.54
N GLU A 356 -6.99 -28.67 28.87
CA GLU A 356 -6.30 -29.94 29.13
C GLU A 356 -5.28 -29.80 30.28
N PRO A 357 -5.53 -30.37 31.49
CA PRO A 357 -4.58 -30.26 32.60
C PRO A 357 -3.31 -31.11 32.31
N PRO A 358 -2.13 -30.69 32.81
CA PRO A 358 -0.90 -31.47 32.61
C PRO A 358 -1.06 -32.85 33.24
N GLN A 359 -0.95 -33.90 32.41
CA GLN A 359 -0.88 -35.27 32.90
C GLN A 359 0.36 -35.39 33.80
N ARG A 360 0.14 -35.51 35.11
CA ARG A 360 1.23 -35.79 36.06
C ARG A 360 1.82 -37.16 35.72
N PRO A 361 3.13 -37.28 35.51
CA PRO A 361 3.76 -38.60 35.41
C PRO A 361 3.58 -39.34 36.75
N ARG A 362 3.19 -40.62 36.67
CA ARG A 362 2.99 -41.52 37.80
C ARG A 362 4.29 -41.99 38.42
#